data_AF-A0AAV0IWJ6-F1
#
_entry.id   AF-A0AAV0IWJ6-F1
#
_cell.length_a   1.000
_cell.length_b   1.000
_cell.length_c   1.000
_cell.angle_alpha   90.00
_cell.angle_beta   90.00
_cell.angle_gamma   90.00
#
_symmetry.space_group_name_H-M   'P 1'
#
loop_
_entity.id
_entity.type
_entity.pdbx_description
1 polymer ?
#
loop_
_entity_poly.entity_id
_entity_poly.type
_entity_poly.pdbx_seq_one_letter_code
_entity_poly.pdbx_strand_id
1 'polypeptide(L)'
;MQSIIKSAAGRGMPLDPRDGAYLVLTSGDVSVQEFCRAVCGFHYFTFPTVVGAIVPYAWVGYSGTQCPGMCAYPFAWPTYSGKPPPGGSSGGGNNLMKPPNGDAGMDGMISVIAHELAEMSSNPLVNAWYAGDDPMNPTEIADLCLGIYGTGAGGGYVGQVMKDTWGDGYNVNGVKGRKFLVQWVWNPSRRRCFGPNAMD
;
A
#
# COMPACT_ATOMS: atom_id res chain seq x y z
N MET A 1 10.93 -12.81 5.76
CA MET A 1 11.19 -11.39 6.12
C MET A 1 12.07 -11.24 7.36
N GLN A 2 11.73 -11.83 8.52
CA GLN A 2 12.55 -11.67 9.74
C GLN A 2 14.04 -12.07 9.59
N SER A 3 14.35 -13.06 8.76
CA SER A 3 15.74 -13.44 8.43
C SER A 3 16.51 -12.32 7.71
N ILE A 4 15.84 -11.52 6.88
CA ILE A 4 16.42 -10.35 6.20
C ILE A 4 16.75 -9.28 7.24
N ILE A 5 15.81 -9.00 8.15
CA ILE A 5 15.99 -8.04 9.25
C ILE A 5 17.16 -8.49 10.15
N LYS A 6 17.22 -9.76 10.52
CA LYS A 6 18.35 -10.35 11.27
C LYS A 6 19.68 -10.12 10.55
N SER A 7 19.72 -10.38 9.24
CA SER A 7 20.92 -10.22 8.44
C SER A 7 21.35 -8.76 8.29
N ALA A 8 20.41 -7.82 8.21
CA ALA A 8 20.68 -6.39 8.20
C ALA A 8 21.20 -5.92 9.58
N ALA A 9 20.60 -6.39 10.67
CA ALA A 9 21.04 -6.10 12.04
C ALA A 9 22.49 -6.58 12.28
N GLY A 10 22.81 -7.81 11.85
CA GLY A 10 24.18 -8.33 11.88
C GLY A 10 25.19 -7.56 11.03
N ARG A 11 24.72 -6.68 10.14
CA ARG A 11 25.53 -5.78 9.30
C ARG A 11 25.50 -4.32 9.77
N GLY A 12 25.01 -4.06 10.98
CA GLY A 12 25.06 -2.75 11.61
C GLY A 12 23.81 -1.89 11.43
N MET A 13 22.71 -2.42 10.87
CA MET A 13 21.42 -1.76 10.99
C MET A 13 20.99 -1.75 12.47
N PRO A 14 20.80 -0.59 13.10
CA PRO A 14 20.40 -0.54 14.50
C PRO A 14 19.00 -1.16 14.66
N LEU A 15 18.84 -1.92 15.74
CA LEU A 15 17.52 -2.37 16.20
C LEU A 15 17.06 -1.45 17.33
N ASP A 16 15.87 -0.90 17.18
CA ASP A 16 15.20 -0.01 18.10
C ASP A 16 13.81 -0.57 18.42
N PRO A 17 13.66 -1.27 19.55
CA PRO A 17 12.40 -1.86 19.99
C PRO A 17 11.40 -0.85 20.56
N ARG A 18 11.79 0.41 20.77
CA ARG A 18 10.93 1.42 21.39
C ARG A 18 10.29 2.32 20.34
N ASP A 19 11.11 2.86 19.46
CA ASP A 19 10.70 3.92 18.53
C ASP A 19 10.97 3.55 17.06
N GLY A 20 11.49 2.34 16.81
CA GLY A 20 11.86 1.88 15.48
C GLY A 20 10.71 1.26 14.69
N ALA A 21 10.67 1.55 13.39
CA ALA A 21 9.86 0.86 12.39
C ALA A 21 10.74 0.49 11.19
N TYR A 22 10.57 -0.73 10.67
CA TYR A 22 11.44 -1.28 9.63
C TYR A 22 10.67 -1.54 8.35
N LEU A 23 11.18 -1.06 7.23
CA LEU A 23 10.58 -1.30 5.93
C LEU A 23 11.48 -2.21 5.10
N VAL A 24 10.95 -3.36 4.68
CA VAL A 24 11.64 -4.32 3.82
C VAL A 24 11.04 -4.21 2.42
N LEU A 25 11.83 -3.75 1.47
CA LEU A 25 11.42 -3.61 0.08
C LEU A 25 12.13 -4.66 -0.78
N THR A 26 11.38 -5.36 -1.62
CA THR A 26 11.96 -6.34 -2.55
C THR A 26 11.88 -5.85 -4.00
N SER A 27 12.98 -5.99 -4.73
CA SER A 27 13.09 -5.70 -6.15
C SER A 27 12.29 -6.70 -7.00
N GLY A 28 12.07 -6.37 -8.28
CA GLY A 28 11.22 -7.15 -9.17
C GLY A 28 11.72 -8.53 -9.55
N ASP A 29 13.00 -8.82 -9.30
CA ASP A 29 13.67 -10.11 -9.50
C ASP A 29 13.64 -11.01 -8.25
N VAL A 30 13.05 -10.54 -7.14
CA VAL A 30 12.89 -11.32 -5.91
C VAL A 30 11.49 -11.94 -5.87
N SER A 31 11.44 -13.26 -5.79
CA SER A 31 10.19 -13.98 -5.54
C SER A 31 9.93 -14.12 -4.04
N VAL A 32 8.72 -13.79 -3.63
CA VAL A 32 8.25 -13.94 -2.25
C VAL A 32 6.99 -14.79 -2.27
N GLN A 33 6.87 -15.73 -1.34
CA GLN A 33 5.70 -16.57 -1.22
C GLN A 33 4.44 -15.70 -0.97
N GLU A 34 3.31 -16.08 -1.57
CA GLU A 34 2.03 -15.35 -1.52
C GLU A 34 1.99 -13.95 -2.14
N PHE A 35 3.14 -13.39 -2.53
CA PHE A 35 3.19 -12.17 -3.34
C PHE A 35 2.42 -12.38 -4.63
N CYS A 36 1.60 -11.39 -5.03
CA CYS A 36 0.76 -11.45 -6.22
C CYS A 36 -0.37 -12.49 -6.20
N ARG A 37 -0.54 -13.24 -5.10
CA ARG A 37 -1.58 -14.27 -4.96
C ARG A 37 -2.56 -13.92 -3.85
N ALA A 38 -2.03 -13.55 -2.69
CA ALA A 38 -2.83 -13.14 -1.54
C ALA A 38 -2.56 -11.68 -1.16
N VAL A 39 -1.30 -11.23 -1.27
CA VAL A 39 -0.88 -9.93 -0.74
C VAL A 39 0.07 -9.19 -1.67
N CYS A 40 0.09 -7.86 -1.53
CA CYS A 40 1.03 -6.94 -2.18
C CYS A 40 2.10 -6.41 -1.21
N GLY A 41 1.78 -6.46 0.08
CA GLY A 41 2.61 -6.16 1.23
C GLY A 41 1.98 -6.77 2.47
N PHE A 42 2.66 -6.67 3.60
CA PHE A 42 2.08 -6.92 4.92
C PHE A 42 2.94 -6.24 5.98
N HIS A 43 2.35 -5.86 7.11
CA HIS A 43 3.09 -5.60 8.33
C HIS A 43 3.11 -6.82 9.25
N TYR A 44 4.14 -6.89 10.10
CA TYR A 44 4.20 -7.83 11.22
C TYR A 44 5.26 -7.36 12.23
N PHE A 45 5.62 -8.20 13.20
CA PHE A 45 6.71 -7.93 14.13
C PHE A 45 7.72 -9.08 14.16
N THR A 46 8.95 -8.77 14.58
CA THR A 46 9.99 -9.79 14.74
C THR A 46 9.86 -10.52 16.08
N PHE A 47 10.31 -11.78 16.12
CA PHE A 47 10.43 -12.51 17.37
C PHE A 47 11.84 -12.34 17.99
N PRO A 48 11.96 -12.19 19.32
CA PRO A 48 13.26 -12.13 20.01
C PRO A 48 14.16 -13.33 19.70
N THR A 49 13.56 -14.51 19.53
CA THR A 49 14.28 -15.75 19.20
C THR A 49 14.93 -15.73 17.82
N VAL A 50 14.43 -14.90 16.90
CA VAL A 50 14.95 -14.80 15.53
C VAL A 50 15.94 -13.63 15.41
N VAL A 51 15.51 -12.43 15.81
CA VAL A 51 16.18 -11.15 15.54
C VAL A 51 16.90 -10.58 16.78
N GLY A 52 16.58 -11.07 17.98
CA GLY A 52 17.13 -10.56 19.25
C GLY A 52 16.28 -9.45 19.89
N ALA A 53 15.24 -8.99 19.20
CA ALA A 53 14.28 -8.01 19.70
C ALA A 53 12.90 -8.18 19.03
N ILE A 54 11.87 -7.58 19.65
CA ILE A 54 10.59 -7.32 19.01
C ILE A 54 10.68 -5.94 18.36
N VAL A 55 10.62 -5.90 17.03
CA VAL A 55 10.46 -4.65 16.27
C VAL A 55 9.34 -4.81 15.25
N PRO A 56 8.49 -3.79 15.05
CA PRO A 56 7.49 -3.79 13.99
C PRO A 56 8.17 -3.60 12.63
N TYR A 57 7.68 -4.29 11.60
CA TYR A 57 8.15 -4.13 10.23
C TYR A 57 7.02 -4.26 9.22
N ALA A 58 7.18 -3.60 8.09
CA ALA A 58 6.38 -3.83 6.90
C ALA A 58 7.25 -4.41 5.78
N TRP A 59 6.70 -5.32 4.98
CA TRP A 59 7.28 -5.73 3.72
C TRP A 59 6.37 -5.31 2.57
N VAL A 60 6.96 -4.82 1.49
CA VAL A 60 6.24 -4.52 0.25
C VAL A 60 7.05 -5.02 -0.95
N GLY A 61 6.38 -5.72 -1.86
CA GLY A 61 6.98 -6.24 -3.09
C GLY A 61 6.76 -5.34 -4.30
N TYR A 62 7.77 -5.26 -5.18
CA TYR A 62 7.59 -4.64 -6.48
C TYR A 62 6.84 -5.55 -7.46
N SER A 63 5.64 -5.14 -7.86
CA SER A 63 4.74 -5.98 -8.67
C SER A 63 4.92 -5.83 -10.17
N GLY A 64 5.64 -4.81 -10.63
CA GLY A 64 5.67 -4.40 -12.05
C GLY A 64 6.12 -5.50 -13.01
N THR A 65 7.03 -6.39 -12.59
CA THR A 65 7.54 -7.51 -13.41
C THR A 65 6.74 -8.81 -13.24
N GLN A 66 6.00 -8.98 -12.14
CA GLN A 66 5.38 -10.26 -11.78
C GLN A 66 3.86 -10.23 -11.94
N CYS A 67 3.20 -9.16 -11.49
CA CYS A 67 1.75 -9.07 -11.39
C CYS A 67 1.22 -7.63 -11.31
N PRO A 68 1.60 -6.72 -12.23
CA PRO A 68 1.21 -5.31 -12.12
C PRO A 68 -0.31 -5.14 -11.97
N GLY A 69 -1.11 -5.96 -12.67
CA GLY A 69 -2.56 -5.93 -12.58
C GLY A 69 -3.16 -6.19 -11.19
N MET A 70 -2.44 -6.87 -10.29
CA MET A 70 -2.95 -7.19 -8.95
C MET A 70 -2.61 -6.12 -7.91
N CYS A 71 -1.41 -5.57 -7.98
CA CYS A 71 -0.85 -4.73 -6.92
C CYS A 71 -0.53 -3.29 -7.35
N ALA A 72 -0.82 -2.93 -8.60
CA ALA A 72 -0.61 -1.59 -9.12
C ALA A 72 -1.88 -0.96 -9.67
N TYR A 73 -3.06 -1.38 -9.21
CA TYR A 73 -4.30 -0.64 -9.48
C TYR A 73 -4.22 0.76 -8.85
N PRO A 74 -4.61 1.85 -9.54
CA PRO A 74 -5.35 1.92 -10.81
C PRO A 74 -4.49 2.09 -12.07
N PHE A 75 -3.19 1.81 -12.00
CA PHE A 75 -2.24 1.95 -13.12
C PHE A 75 -2.15 0.69 -14.00
N ALA A 76 -2.55 -0.46 -13.47
CA ALA A 76 -2.58 -1.73 -14.18
C ALA A 76 -3.82 -2.53 -13.81
N TRP A 77 -4.21 -3.46 -14.70
CA TRP A 77 -5.34 -4.36 -14.53
C TRP A 77 -4.96 -5.79 -14.90
N PRO A 78 -5.47 -6.83 -14.20
CA PRO A 78 -5.12 -8.21 -14.52
C PRO A 78 -5.69 -8.60 -15.89
N THR A 79 -4.82 -9.03 -16.80
CA THR A 79 -5.21 -9.47 -18.16
C THR A 79 -6.07 -10.74 -18.12
N TYR A 80 -5.90 -11.60 -17.12
CA TYR A 80 -6.67 -12.82 -16.92
C TYR A 80 -8.07 -12.59 -16.33
N SER A 81 -8.41 -11.35 -15.93
CA SER A 81 -9.72 -11.05 -15.34
C SER A 81 -10.89 -11.27 -16.31
N GLY A 82 -10.63 -11.29 -17.61
CA GLY A 82 -11.65 -11.40 -18.66
C GLY A 82 -12.66 -10.24 -18.68
N LYS A 83 -12.44 -9.21 -17.84
CA LYS A 83 -13.32 -8.04 -17.69
C LYS A 83 -12.49 -6.78 -17.89
N PRO A 84 -13.05 -5.71 -18.49
CA PRO A 84 -12.38 -4.42 -18.49
C PRO A 84 -12.18 -3.94 -17.04
N PRO A 85 -11.14 -3.14 -16.76
CA PRO A 85 -11.00 -2.47 -15.47
C PRO A 85 -12.27 -1.69 -15.13
N PRO A 86 -12.69 -1.68 -13.86
CA PRO A 86 -13.87 -0.97 -13.43
C PRO A 86 -13.76 0.49 -13.87
N GLY A 87 -14.76 0.94 -14.62
CA GLY A 87 -14.76 2.24 -15.27
C GLY A 87 -14.71 3.36 -14.24
N GLY A 88 -13.69 4.21 -14.31
CA GLY A 88 -13.46 5.12 -13.21
C GLY A 88 -12.35 6.16 -13.30
N SER A 89 -11.72 6.41 -14.44
CA SER A 89 -10.79 7.55 -14.53
C SER A 89 -10.71 8.12 -15.91
N SER A 90 -11.16 9.36 -16.01
CA SER A 90 -11.03 10.28 -17.12
C SER A 90 -9.61 10.26 -17.70
N GLY A 91 -9.48 9.88 -18.98
CA GLY A 91 -8.34 10.32 -19.80
C GLY A 91 -7.51 9.28 -20.58
N GLY A 92 -7.94 8.03 -20.75
CA GLY A 92 -7.22 7.09 -21.63
C GLY A 92 -8.05 5.85 -21.92
N GLY A 93 -8.01 5.35 -23.16
CA GLY A 93 -8.97 4.41 -23.78
C GLY A 93 -9.19 3.04 -23.11
N ASN A 94 -8.65 2.81 -21.91
CA ASN A 94 -8.73 1.55 -21.17
C ASN A 94 -9.18 1.72 -19.71
N ASN A 95 -9.71 2.88 -19.28
CA ASN A 95 -10.11 3.20 -17.89
C ASN A 95 -9.00 3.13 -16.81
N LEU A 96 -7.74 2.89 -17.20
CA LEU A 96 -6.59 2.92 -16.29
C LEU A 96 -5.98 4.32 -16.20
N MET A 97 -5.49 4.64 -15.00
CA MET A 97 -4.74 5.86 -14.77
C MET A 97 -3.31 5.69 -15.26
N LYS A 98 -2.71 6.78 -15.72
CA LYS A 98 -1.28 6.82 -15.95
C LYS A 98 -0.53 6.95 -14.62
N PRO A 99 0.58 6.21 -14.44
CA PRO A 99 1.42 6.32 -13.25
C PRO A 99 2.12 7.68 -13.21
N PRO A 100 1.93 8.50 -12.15
CA PRO A 100 2.47 9.87 -12.08
C PRO A 100 4.01 9.94 -12.05
N ASN A 101 4.70 8.82 -11.82
CA ASN A 101 6.16 8.73 -11.90
C ASN A 101 6.64 7.81 -13.04
N GLY A 102 5.74 7.42 -13.96
CA GLY A 102 6.07 6.68 -15.17
C GLY A 102 6.25 5.17 -15.01
N ASP A 103 6.24 4.64 -13.79
CA ASP A 103 6.35 3.21 -13.50
C ASP A 103 5.17 2.75 -12.66
N ALA A 104 4.28 1.94 -13.26
CA ALA A 104 3.09 1.45 -12.59
C ALA A 104 3.41 0.59 -11.36
N GLY A 105 4.47 -0.24 -11.42
CA GLY A 105 4.86 -1.09 -10.30
C GLY A 105 5.35 -0.26 -9.11
N MET A 106 6.15 0.78 -9.36
CA MET A 106 6.64 1.68 -8.32
C MET A 106 5.52 2.56 -7.76
N ASP A 107 4.68 3.13 -8.61
CA ASP A 107 3.56 3.97 -8.15
C ASP A 107 2.52 3.15 -7.37
N GLY A 108 2.26 1.91 -7.77
CA GLY A 108 1.45 0.96 -7.01
C GLY A 108 2.08 0.63 -5.65
N MET A 109 3.38 0.31 -5.66
CA MET A 109 4.16 0.00 -4.46
C MET A 109 4.13 1.14 -3.43
N ILE A 110 4.12 2.40 -3.85
CA ILE A 110 4.01 3.55 -2.94
C ILE A 110 2.67 3.58 -2.22
N SER A 111 1.56 3.26 -2.91
CA SER A 111 0.25 3.15 -2.26
C SER A 111 0.23 2.01 -1.26
N VAL A 112 0.83 0.86 -1.57
CA VAL A 112 0.94 -0.26 -0.64
C VAL A 112 1.83 0.10 0.56
N ILE A 113 2.96 0.78 0.37
CA ILE A 113 3.79 1.28 1.49
C ILE A 113 2.96 2.15 2.43
N ALA A 114 2.17 3.08 1.90
CA ALA A 114 1.32 3.93 2.72
C ALA A 114 0.23 3.14 3.47
N HIS A 115 -0.36 2.13 2.82
CA HIS A 115 -1.31 1.19 3.42
C HIS A 115 -0.67 0.48 4.62
N GLU A 116 0.45 -0.22 4.40
CA GLU A 116 1.11 -0.99 5.46
C GLU A 116 1.63 -0.10 6.59
N LEU A 117 2.13 1.11 6.28
CA LEU A 117 2.59 2.05 7.29
C LEU A 117 1.44 2.58 8.15
N ALA A 118 0.26 2.82 7.57
CA ALA A 118 -0.90 3.26 8.32
C ALA A 118 -1.35 2.19 9.31
N GLU A 119 -1.46 0.94 8.84
CA GLU A 119 -1.88 -0.18 9.65
C GLU A 119 -0.84 -0.54 10.72
N MET A 120 0.45 -0.51 10.38
CA MET A 120 1.52 -0.74 11.36
C MET A 120 1.56 0.35 12.41
N SER A 121 1.15 1.59 12.08
CA SER A 121 1.08 2.68 13.04
C SER A 121 -0.09 2.50 14.03
N SER A 122 -1.21 1.91 13.59
CA SER A 122 -2.35 1.59 14.47
C SER A 122 -2.24 0.23 15.14
N ASN A 123 -1.43 -0.69 14.62
CA ASN A 123 -1.38 -2.06 15.12
C ASN A 123 -0.01 -2.72 14.96
N PRO A 124 1.06 -2.11 15.50
CA PRO A 124 2.44 -2.51 15.20
C PRO A 124 2.76 -3.96 15.56
N LEU A 125 2.07 -4.53 16.55
CA LEU A 125 2.31 -5.88 17.07
C LEU A 125 1.10 -6.82 16.86
N VAL A 126 0.14 -6.44 16.01
CA VAL A 126 -1.06 -7.23 15.70
C VAL A 126 -1.87 -7.57 16.97
N ASN A 127 -1.99 -6.61 17.88
CA ASN A 127 -2.68 -6.75 19.17
C ASN A 127 -3.35 -5.46 19.67
N ALA A 128 -3.57 -4.49 18.77
CA ALA A 128 -4.16 -3.18 19.07
C ALA A 128 -5.44 -2.95 18.25
N TRP A 129 -5.51 -1.90 17.42
CA TRP A 129 -6.77 -1.48 16.79
C TRP A 129 -7.05 -2.17 15.45
N TYR A 130 -8.18 -2.87 15.38
CA TYR A 130 -8.75 -3.44 14.16
C TYR A 130 -10.28 -3.30 14.18
N ALA A 131 -10.93 -3.57 13.05
CA ALA A 131 -12.37 -3.54 12.88
C ALA A 131 -13.01 -4.92 13.07
N GLY A 132 -14.15 -4.95 13.77
CA GLY A 132 -14.90 -6.17 14.05
C GLY A 132 -14.47 -6.86 15.34
N ASP A 133 -15.09 -8.03 15.61
CA ASP A 133 -14.90 -8.77 16.87
C ASP A 133 -13.97 -9.99 16.73
N ASP A 134 -13.56 -10.34 15.50
CA ASP A 134 -12.73 -11.51 15.23
C ASP A 134 -11.23 -11.14 15.19
N PRO A 135 -10.45 -11.48 16.23
CA PRO A 135 -9.02 -11.20 16.27
C PRO A 135 -8.20 -12.08 15.30
N MET A 136 -8.78 -13.12 14.70
CA MET A 136 -8.07 -14.04 13.80
C MET A 136 -7.97 -13.52 12.37
N ASN A 137 -8.84 -12.57 12.00
CA ASN A 137 -8.82 -11.91 10.69
C ASN A 137 -9.10 -10.40 10.86
N PRO A 138 -8.18 -9.68 11.51
CA PRO A 138 -8.38 -8.27 11.81
C PRO A 138 -8.43 -7.48 10.51
N THR A 139 -9.59 -6.87 10.21
CA THR A 139 -9.69 -5.89 9.12
C THR A 139 -9.21 -4.55 9.65
N GLU A 140 -8.23 -3.92 9.03
CA GLU A 140 -7.60 -2.73 9.59
C GLU A 140 -8.01 -1.43 8.87
N ILE A 141 -7.41 -0.32 9.30
CA ILE A 141 -7.84 1.02 8.86
C ILE A 141 -7.62 1.25 7.36
N ALA A 142 -6.63 0.61 6.74
CA ALA A 142 -6.41 0.75 5.31
C ALA A 142 -7.19 -0.32 4.53
N ASP A 143 -7.35 -1.54 5.05
CA ASP A 143 -8.24 -2.56 4.47
C ASP A 143 -9.67 -2.05 4.19
N LEU A 144 -10.24 -1.30 5.14
CA LEU A 144 -11.59 -0.71 5.01
C LEU A 144 -11.74 0.25 3.81
N CYS A 145 -10.62 0.71 3.25
CA CYS A 145 -10.58 1.77 2.25
C CYS A 145 -9.86 1.35 0.96
N LEU A 146 -9.69 0.05 0.73
CA LEU A 146 -9.05 -0.48 -0.48
C LEU A 146 -9.69 0.13 -1.74
N GLY A 147 -8.84 0.69 -2.60
CA GLY A 147 -9.26 1.30 -3.86
C GLY A 147 -9.90 2.70 -3.76
N ILE A 148 -9.96 3.30 -2.56
CA ILE A 148 -10.48 4.65 -2.34
C ILE A 148 -9.32 5.66 -2.41
N TYR A 149 -9.31 6.52 -3.42
CA TYR A 149 -8.24 7.53 -3.63
C TYR A 149 -8.75 8.97 -3.66
N GLY A 150 -10.06 9.17 -3.65
CA GLY A 150 -10.69 10.48 -3.79
C GLY A 150 -12.16 10.48 -3.39
N THR A 151 -12.73 11.68 -3.26
CA THR A 151 -14.16 11.85 -2.94
C THR A 151 -15.03 11.15 -4.00
N GLY A 152 -16.04 10.41 -3.54
CA GLY A 152 -16.97 9.67 -4.40
C GLY A 152 -16.46 8.33 -4.92
N ALA A 153 -15.27 7.88 -4.50
CA ALA A 153 -14.75 6.57 -4.87
C ALA A 153 -15.63 5.41 -4.36
N GLY A 154 -15.59 4.28 -5.06
CA GLY A 154 -16.35 3.07 -4.74
C GLY A 154 -16.64 2.20 -5.96
N GLY A 155 -16.83 0.89 -5.77
CA GLY A 155 -17.14 -0.03 -6.88
C GLY A 155 -16.06 -0.09 -7.98
N GLY A 156 -14.81 0.23 -7.64
CA GLY A 156 -13.71 0.35 -8.60
C GLY A 156 -13.64 1.70 -9.34
N TYR A 157 -14.43 2.69 -8.95
CA TYR A 157 -14.14 4.09 -9.24
C TYR A 157 -13.13 4.62 -8.22
N VAL A 158 -12.00 5.17 -8.68
CA VAL A 158 -10.93 5.68 -7.79
C VAL A 158 -11.33 6.96 -7.04
N GLY A 159 -12.41 7.62 -7.46
CA GLY A 159 -12.87 8.90 -6.95
C GLY A 159 -12.30 10.11 -7.68
N GLN A 160 -12.65 11.29 -7.19
CA GLN A 160 -12.14 12.54 -7.74
C GLN A 160 -10.72 12.82 -7.22
N VAL A 161 -9.76 12.80 -8.14
CA VAL A 161 -8.33 12.99 -7.87
C VAL A 161 -7.83 14.24 -8.60
N MET A 162 -6.77 14.85 -8.09
CA MET A 162 -6.11 15.97 -8.77
C MET A 162 -5.43 15.48 -10.05
N LYS A 163 -5.18 16.39 -10.98
CA LYS A 163 -4.52 16.13 -12.26
C LYS A 163 -3.29 17.00 -12.38
N ASP A 164 -2.17 16.44 -12.82
CA ASP A 164 -0.95 17.22 -13.07
C ASP A 164 -0.97 17.85 -14.48
N THR A 165 0.13 18.50 -14.86
CA THR A 165 0.28 19.17 -16.16
C THR A 165 0.21 18.21 -17.35
N TRP A 166 0.44 16.92 -17.13
CA TRP A 166 0.36 15.86 -18.15
C TRP A 166 -0.98 15.12 -18.13
N GLY A 167 -1.85 15.45 -17.17
CA GLY A 167 -3.15 14.81 -16.97
C GLY A 167 -3.09 13.52 -16.13
N ASP A 168 -1.96 13.26 -15.48
CA ASP A 168 -1.79 12.10 -14.61
C ASP A 168 -2.44 12.40 -13.26
N GLY A 169 -3.14 11.41 -12.71
CA GLY A 169 -3.93 11.62 -11.51
C GLY A 169 -3.14 11.35 -10.24
N TYR A 170 -3.32 12.20 -9.23
CA TYR A 170 -2.62 12.12 -7.96
C TYR A 170 -3.48 12.68 -6.83
N ASN A 171 -3.11 12.37 -5.58
CA ASN A 171 -3.70 12.99 -4.40
C ASN A 171 -2.69 13.44 -3.35
N VAL A 172 -1.40 13.11 -3.52
CA VAL A 172 -0.32 13.49 -2.62
C VAL A 172 0.79 14.22 -3.39
N ASN A 173 1.27 15.32 -2.82
CA ASN A 173 2.46 16.02 -3.28
C ASN A 173 3.70 15.44 -2.60
N GLY A 174 4.63 14.94 -3.41
CA GLY A 174 5.93 14.45 -2.97
C GLY A 174 7.02 15.52 -2.97
N VAL A 175 8.21 15.10 -2.55
CA VAL A 175 9.43 15.94 -2.65
C VAL A 175 9.89 16.07 -4.10
N LYS A 176 10.61 17.17 -4.40
CA LYS A 176 11.20 17.44 -5.73
C LYS A 176 10.17 17.38 -6.88
N GLY A 177 8.94 17.80 -6.62
CA GLY A 177 7.87 17.86 -7.62
C GLY A 177 7.22 16.52 -7.97
N ARG A 178 7.61 15.41 -7.35
CA ARG A 178 6.96 14.11 -7.54
C ARG A 178 5.51 14.16 -7.07
N LYS A 179 4.66 13.38 -7.71
CA LYS A 179 3.24 13.25 -7.39
C LYS A 179 2.94 11.78 -7.11
N PHE A 180 2.05 11.52 -6.17
CA PHE A 180 1.69 10.15 -5.81
C PHE A 180 0.17 10.01 -5.70
N LEU A 181 -0.31 8.82 -6.03
CA LEU A 181 -1.68 8.42 -5.74
C LEU A 181 -1.63 7.38 -4.63
N VAL A 182 -2.15 7.75 -3.47
CA VAL A 182 -2.08 6.95 -2.26
C VAL A 182 -3.49 6.66 -1.78
N GLN A 183 -3.76 5.42 -1.44
CA GLN A 183 -5.05 5.02 -0.89
C GLN A 183 -5.39 5.81 0.39
N TRP A 184 -6.66 6.14 0.55
CA TRP A 184 -7.17 6.71 1.80
C TRP A 184 -7.26 5.66 2.90
N VAL A 185 -7.40 6.14 4.13
CA VAL A 185 -7.54 5.31 5.34
C VAL A 185 -8.85 5.63 6.05
N TRP A 186 -9.35 4.68 6.83
CA TRP A 186 -10.56 4.86 7.61
C TRP A 186 -10.35 5.92 8.69
N ASN A 187 -11.24 6.91 8.72
CA ASN A 187 -11.27 7.92 9.76
C ASN A 187 -12.40 7.61 10.76
N PRO A 188 -12.11 7.19 12.00
CA PRO A 188 -13.14 6.81 12.96
C PRO A 188 -14.01 7.98 13.42
N SER A 189 -13.48 9.21 13.42
CA SER A 189 -14.24 10.42 13.78
C SER A 189 -15.27 10.78 12.71
N ARG A 190 -14.91 10.58 11.43
CA ARG A 190 -15.80 10.85 10.29
C ARG A 190 -16.65 9.66 9.87
N ARG A 191 -16.31 8.45 10.36
CA ARG A 191 -16.95 7.17 9.99
C ARG A 191 -16.98 6.92 8.48
N ARG A 192 -15.87 7.27 7.81
CA ARG A 192 -15.65 7.04 6.37
C ARG A 192 -14.15 7.06 6.07
N CYS A 193 -13.80 6.56 4.88
CA CYS A 193 -12.47 6.77 4.31
C CYS A 193 -12.22 8.28 4.08
N PHE A 194 -11.04 8.74 4.45
CA PHE A 194 -10.67 10.14 4.33
C PHE A 194 -9.20 10.27 3.97
N GLY A 195 -8.86 11.29 3.17
CA GLY A 195 -7.49 11.48 2.74
C GLY A 195 -7.18 12.89 2.24
N PRO A 196 -5.96 13.12 1.73
CA PRO A 196 -5.38 14.45 1.53
C PRO A 196 -6.12 15.38 0.57
N ASN A 197 -6.91 14.82 -0.35
CA ASN A 197 -7.71 15.53 -1.35
C ASN A 197 -9.22 15.45 -1.08
N ALA A 198 -9.63 15.13 0.15
CA ALA A 198 -11.03 15.15 0.52
C ALA A 198 -11.61 16.56 0.37
N MET A 199 -12.74 16.68 -0.34
CA MET A 199 -13.38 17.96 -0.62
C MET A 199 -14.43 18.37 0.42
N ASP A 200 -14.61 17.55 1.46
CA ASP A 200 -15.68 17.67 2.45
C ASP A 200 -15.26 17.23 3.85
#